data_AF-R7LVR9-F1
#
_entry.id   AF-R7LVR9-F1
#
_cell.length_a   1.000
_cell.length_b   1.000
_cell.length_c   1.000
_cell.angle_alpha   90.00
_cell.angle_beta   90.00
_cell.angle_gamma   90.00
#
_symmetry.space_group_name_H-M   'P 1'
#
loop_
_entity.id
_entity.type
_entity.pdbx_description
1 polymer ?
#
loop_
_entity_poly.entity_id
_entity_poly.type
_entity_poly.pdbx_seq_one_letter_code
_entity_poly.pdbx_strand_id
1 'polypeptide(L)'
;MQINSYNSKQNFTGVRLSSNSMTCVKDAVNTLKKTGFDFIGKQIVFCDNTMEAKMTAGQVIRNRTSFQNKRFGAVFFPWSGECYLMADKAAEQKMARILSQYDAKTVVNLVI
;
A
#
# COMPACT_ATOMS: atom_id res chain seq x y z
N MET A 1 -3.31 20.55 -9.23
CA MET A 1 -3.44 19.35 -8.37
C MET A 1 -4.04 19.83 -7.06
N GLN A 2 -5.34 19.62 -6.82
CA GLN A 2 -5.97 20.04 -5.58
C GLN A 2 -5.65 18.99 -4.50
N ILE A 3 -4.84 19.41 -3.53
CA ILE A 3 -4.55 18.64 -2.32
C ILE A 3 -5.73 18.88 -1.39
N ASN A 4 -6.63 17.91 -1.27
CA ASN A 4 -7.71 17.98 -0.28
C ASN A 4 -7.12 17.82 1.12
N SER A 5 -7.08 18.93 1.84
CA SER A 5 -6.70 19.05 3.24
C SER A 5 -7.72 18.37 4.15
N TYR A 6 -7.62 17.05 4.32
CA TYR A 6 -8.33 16.30 5.38
C TYR A 6 -7.30 15.81 6.42
N ASN A 7 -7.27 16.50 7.56
CA ASN A 7 -6.70 16.13 8.87
C ASN A 7 -5.32 15.44 8.92
N SER A 8 -4.31 16.25 9.24
CA SER A 8 -2.88 15.99 9.33
C SER A 8 -2.37 15.18 10.53
N LYS A 9 -3.10 14.18 11.07
CA LYS A 9 -2.61 13.44 12.27
C LYS A 9 -2.78 11.92 12.31
N GLN A 10 -3.13 11.26 11.22
CA GLN A 10 -3.32 9.81 11.26
C GLN A 10 -2.93 9.19 9.91
N ASN A 11 -1.66 8.82 9.79
CA ASN A 11 -1.00 8.51 8.51
C ASN A 11 -0.90 7.00 8.28
N PHE A 12 -1.89 6.42 7.59
CA PHE A 12 -1.73 5.07 7.03
C PHE A 12 -0.65 5.13 5.94
N THR A 13 0.47 4.46 6.15
CA THR A 13 1.59 4.40 5.20
C THR A 13 1.47 3.11 4.40
N GLY A 14 1.26 3.25 3.08
CA GLY A 14 1.11 2.16 2.12
C GLY A 14 0.59 2.71 0.78
N VAL A 15 0.97 2.07 -0.32
CA VAL A 15 0.52 2.48 -1.67
C VAL A 15 -0.85 1.86 -1.93
N ARG A 16 -1.90 2.67 -1.92
CA ARG A 16 -3.27 2.20 -2.22
C ARG A 16 -3.40 1.93 -3.71
N LEU A 17 -3.83 0.72 -4.06
CA LEU A 17 -4.14 0.39 -5.44
C LEU A 17 -5.52 0.90 -5.81
N SER A 18 -5.70 1.25 -7.09
CA SER A 18 -6.98 1.69 -7.65
C SER A 18 -8.06 0.60 -7.62
N SER A 19 -7.63 -0.67 -7.55
CA SER A 19 -8.49 -1.85 -7.48
C SER A 19 -7.86 -2.91 -6.60
N ASN A 20 -8.69 -3.65 -5.86
CA ASN A 20 -8.29 -4.86 -5.14
C ASN A 20 -8.46 -6.14 -5.98
N SER A 21 -8.82 -6.03 -7.26
CA SER A 21 -8.95 -7.20 -8.13
C SER A 21 -7.62 -7.93 -8.24
N MET A 22 -7.66 -9.26 -8.21
CA MET A 22 -6.44 -10.07 -8.20
C MET A 22 -5.55 -9.79 -9.43
N THR A 23 -6.15 -9.48 -10.59
CA THR A 23 -5.42 -9.11 -11.80
C THR A 23 -4.65 -7.81 -11.61
N CYS A 24 -5.31 -6.74 -11.15
CA CYS A 24 -4.64 -5.46 -10.90
C CYS A 24 -3.51 -5.58 -9.87
N VAL A 25 -3.73 -6.34 -8.79
CA VAL A 25 -2.69 -6.56 -7.77
C VAL A 25 -1.51 -7.34 -8.35
N LYS A 26 -1.76 -8.38 -9.15
CA LYS A 26 -0.70 -9.16 -9.82
C LYS A 26 0.12 -8.29 -10.76
N ASP A 27 -0.51 -7.43 -11.54
CA ASP A 27 0.18 -6.54 -12.47
C ASP A 27 1.06 -5.53 -11.73
N ALA A 28 0.54 -4.93 -10.65
CA ALA A 28 1.33 -4.03 -9.79
C ALA A 28 2.54 -4.76 -9.17
N VAL A 29 2.33 -5.97 -8.65
CA VAL A 29 3.41 -6.80 -8.10
C VAL A 29 4.46 -7.11 -9.16
N ASN A 30 4.05 -7.53 -10.36
CA ASN A 30 4.96 -7.85 -11.46
C ASN A 30 5.79 -6.65 -11.91
N THR A 31 5.17 -5.46 -11.97
CA THR A 31 5.85 -4.21 -12.29
C THR A 31 6.92 -3.86 -11.25
N LEU A 32 6.59 -4.00 -9.96
CA LEU A 32 7.55 -3.76 -8.88
C LEU A 32 8.69 -4.79 -8.87
N LYS A 33 8.40 -6.06 -9.14
CA LYS A 33 9.44 -7.09 -9.27
C LYS A 33 10.43 -6.77 -10.38
N LYS A 34 9.95 -6.29 -11.54
CA LYS A 34 10.82 -5.88 -12.66
C LYS A 34 11.74 -4.69 -12.34
N THR A 35 11.41 -3.91 -11.30
CA THR A 35 12.20 -2.75 -10.85
C THR A 35 13.08 -3.06 -9.64
N GLY A 36 13.18 -4.34 -9.26
CA GLY A 36 14.08 -4.83 -8.20
C GLY A 36 13.49 -4.76 -6.79
N PHE A 37 12.17 -4.79 -6.65
CA PHE A 37 11.50 -5.01 -5.37
C PHE A 37 11.15 -6.49 -5.17
N ASP A 38 11.27 -6.96 -3.93
CA ASP A 38 11.01 -8.35 -3.58
C ASP A 38 9.62 -8.50 -2.96
N PHE A 39 8.74 -9.22 -3.64
CA PHE A 39 7.41 -9.52 -3.12
C PHE A 39 7.48 -10.65 -2.10
N ILE A 40 7.10 -10.37 -0.86
CA ILE A 40 7.18 -11.34 0.25
C ILE A 40 5.86 -12.01 0.60
N GLY A 41 4.77 -11.61 -0.06
CA GLY A 41 3.47 -12.28 0.08
C GLY A 41 2.30 -11.32 0.28
N LYS A 42 1.14 -11.93 0.51
CA LYS A 42 -0.13 -11.22 0.74
C LYS A 42 -0.66 -11.52 2.14
N GLN A 43 -1.36 -10.55 2.72
CA GLN A 43 -2.05 -10.67 3.98
C GLN A 43 -3.48 -10.16 3.84
N ILE A 44 -4.44 -10.92 4.36
CA ILE A 44 -5.84 -10.49 4.46
C ILE A 44 -6.07 -10.08 5.89
N VAL A 45 -6.62 -8.89 6.10
CA VAL A 45 -6.86 -8.34 7.42
C VAL A 45 -8.33 -7.99 7.59
N PHE A 46 -8.90 -8.52 8.66
CA PHE A 46 -10.24 -8.20 9.12
C PHE A 46 -10.11 -7.22 10.30
N CYS A 47 -10.55 -5.98 10.09
CA CYS A 47 -10.66 -4.93 11.11
C CYS A 47 -11.85 -4.01 10.76
N ASP A 48 -12.43 -3.30 11.73
CA ASP A 48 -13.54 -2.39 11.45
C ASP A 48 -13.28 -1.50 10.22
N ASN A 49 -14.33 -1.16 9.47
CA ASN A 49 -14.20 -0.33 8.27
C ASN A 49 -14.00 1.16 8.60
N THR A 50 -13.14 1.44 9.57
CA THR A 50 -12.71 2.77 9.97
C THR A 50 -11.25 2.97 9.56
N MET A 51 -10.86 4.22 9.32
CA MET A 51 -9.47 4.55 8.99
C MET A 51 -8.52 4.18 10.13
N GLU A 52 -8.93 4.45 11.38
CA GLU A 52 -8.18 4.13 12.60
C GLU A 52 -7.84 2.64 12.72
N ALA A 53 -8.84 1.77 12.53
CA ALA A 53 -8.64 0.33 12.60
C ALA A 53 -7.64 -0.17 11.53
N LYS A 54 -7.74 0.38 10.31
CA LYS A 54 -6.80 0.06 9.22
C LYS A 54 -5.39 0.53 9.56
N MET A 55 -5.20 1.72 10.13
CA MET A 55 -3.89 2.20 10.58
C MET A 55 -3.26 1.33 11.63
N THR A 56 -4.02 0.94 12.65
CA THR A 56 -3.55 0.02 13.69
C THR A 56 -3.13 -1.31 13.07
N ALA A 57 -3.93 -1.87 12.17
CA ALA A 57 -3.58 -3.07 11.42
C ALA A 57 -2.28 -2.91 10.62
N GLY A 58 -2.13 -1.82 9.86
CA GLY A 58 -0.93 -1.53 9.08
C GLY A 58 0.33 -1.42 9.94
N GLN A 59 0.23 -0.79 11.11
CA GLN A 59 1.35 -0.69 12.07
C GLN A 59 1.76 -2.08 12.60
N VAL A 60 0.81 -2.93 12.94
CA VAL A 60 1.08 -4.30 13.40
C VAL A 60 1.81 -5.11 12.31
N ILE A 61 1.36 -5.02 11.06
CA ILE A 61 2.00 -5.72 9.93
C ILE A 61 3.43 -5.22 9.74
N ARG A 62 3.64 -3.90 9.78
CA ARG A 62 4.96 -3.31 9.62
C ARG A 62 5.93 -3.74 10.72
N ASN A 63 5.48 -3.75 11.97
CA ASN A 63 6.31 -4.17 13.10
C ASN A 63 6.69 -5.65 13.01
N ARG A 64 5.80 -6.52 12.53
CA ARG A 64 6.08 -7.95 12.35
C ARG A 64 7.02 -8.25 11.19
N THR A 65 6.92 -7.47 10.12
CA THR A 65 7.56 -7.81 8.84
C THR A 65 8.88 -7.08 8.63
N SER A 66 9.04 -5.90 9.25
CA SER A 66 10.20 -4.99 9.15
C SER A 66 10.56 -4.48 7.74
N PHE A 67 10.00 -5.07 6.67
CA PHE A 67 10.09 -4.68 5.25
C PHE A 67 11.47 -4.17 4.79
N GLN A 68 12.55 -4.82 5.24
CA GLN A 68 13.91 -4.42 4.87
C GLN A 68 14.26 -4.81 3.43
N ASN A 69 15.26 -4.13 2.85
CA ASN A 69 15.84 -4.47 1.55
C ASN A 69 14.85 -4.48 0.37
N LYS A 70 14.04 -3.42 0.21
CA LYS A 70 13.06 -3.29 -0.88
C LYS A 70 12.02 -4.42 -0.92
N ARG A 71 11.76 -5.06 0.24
CA ARG A 71 10.70 -6.06 0.37
C ARG A 71 9.35 -5.38 0.54
N PHE A 72 8.33 -5.91 -0.13
CA PHE A 72 6.97 -5.40 -0.03
C PHE A 72 5.93 -6.51 -0.02
N GLY A 73 4.78 -6.25 0.61
CA GLY A 73 3.65 -7.16 0.67
C GLY A 73 2.34 -6.48 0.28
N ALA A 74 1.34 -7.29 -0.09
CA ALA A 74 0.00 -6.80 -0.40
C ALA A 74 -0.95 -7.05 0.78
N VAL A 75 -1.66 -6.02 1.23
CA VAL A 75 -2.59 -6.07 2.36
C VAL A 75 -4.00 -5.77 1.87
N PHE A 76 -4.90 -6.72 2.07
CA PHE A 76 -6.29 -6.65 1.65
C PHE A 76 -7.19 -6.38 2.85
N PHE A 77 -8.11 -5.42 2.70
CA PHE A 77 -9.16 -5.09 3.67
C PHE A 77 -10.55 -5.41 3.09
N PRO A 78 -11.07 -6.64 3.26
CA PRO A 78 -12.21 -7.15 2.49
C PRO A 78 -13.48 -6.32 2.61
N TRP A 79 -13.81 -5.85 3.83
CA TRP A 79 -15.03 -5.08 4.06
C TRP A 79 -15.06 -3.71 3.38
N SER A 80 -13.88 -3.17 3.06
CA SER A 80 -13.73 -1.89 2.38
C SER A 80 -13.43 -2.02 0.88
N GLY A 81 -13.14 -3.24 0.42
CA GLY A 81 -12.67 -3.47 -0.94
C GLY A 81 -11.30 -2.84 -1.25
N GLU A 82 -10.48 -2.53 -0.23
CA GLU A 82 -9.19 -1.86 -0.43
C GLU A 82 -8.03 -2.84 -0.46
N CYS A 83 -7.00 -2.50 -1.24
CA CYS A 83 -5.72 -3.17 -1.26
C CYS A 83 -4.58 -2.16 -1.18
N TYR A 84 -3.61 -2.43 -0.31
CA TYR A 84 -2.43 -1.60 -0.12
C TYR A 84 -1.17 -2.42 -0.36
N LEU A 85 -0.19 -1.84 -1.03
CA LEU A 85 1.16 -2.38 -1.07
C LEU A 85 1.99 -1.70 0.02
N MET A 86 2.47 -2.50 0.97
CA MET A 86 3.21 -2.03 2.13
C MET A 86 4.68 -2.43 2.04
N ALA A 87 5.56 -1.51 2.40
CA ALA A 87 7.00 -1.71 2.47
C ALA A 87 7.60 -0.82 3.59
N ASP A 88 8.91 -0.62 3.59
CA ASP A 88 9.51 0.50 4.32
C ASP A 88 9.06 1.83 3.68
N LYS A 89 9.04 2.92 4.45
CA LYS A 89 8.50 4.21 3.99
C LYS A 89 9.21 4.77 2.75
N ALA A 90 10.52 4.57 2.63
CA ALA A 90 11.30 5.05 1.50
C ALA A 90 11.03 4.21 0.23
N ALA A 91 10.83 2.90 0.40
CA ALA A 91 10.39 1.99 -0.63
C ALA A 91 8.97 2.33 -1.12
N GLU A 92 8.02 2.61 -0.23
CA GLU A 92 6.64 2.98 -0.59
C GLU A 92 6.60 4.21 -1.49
N GLN A 93 7.39 5.24 -1.20
CA GLN A 93 7.53 6.42 -2.07
C GLN A 93 8.04 6.09 -3.47
N LYS A 94 8.97 5.14 -3.58
CA LYS A 94 9.51 4.70 -4.88
C LYS A 94 8.50 3.84 -5.64
N MET A 95 7.87 2.88 -4.96
CA MET A 95 6.82 2.01 -5.50
C MET A 95 5.68 2.84 -6.08
N ALA A 96 5.25 3.85 -5.33
CA ALA A 96 4.24 4.80 -5.73
C ALA A 96 4.54 5.51 -7.06
N ARG A 97 5.76 6.06 -7.19
CA ARG A 97 6.21 6.72 -8.42
C ARG A 97 6.24 5.76 -9.59
N ILE A 98 6.74 4.55 -9.39
CA ILE A 98 6.77 3.50 -10.43
C ILE A 98 5.34 3.16 -10.85
N LEU A 99 4.45 2.86 -9.90
CA LEU A 99 3.09 2.42 -10.21
C LEU A 99 2.24 3.52 -10.85
N SER A 100 2.44 4.79 -10.50
CA SER A 100 1.75 5.92 -11.14
C SER A 100 2.05 6.07 -12.64
N GLN A 101 3.16 5.48 -13.13
CA GLN A 101 3.51 5.46 -14.55
C GLN A 101 2.77 4.38 -15.34
N TYR A 102 2.21 3.36 -14.66
CA TYR A 102 1.52 2.22 -15.26
C TYR A 102 0.01 2.22 -14.99
N ASP A 103 -0.42 2.79 -13.87
CA ASP A 103 -1.81 2.96 -13.49
C ASP A 103 -2.03 4.41 -13.05
N ALA A 104 -2.63 5.21 -13.94
CA ALA A 104 -2.94 6.62 -13.69
C ALA A 104 -3.91 6.84 -12.51
N LYS A 105 -4.55 5.79 -11.99
CA LYS A 105 -5.43 5.84 -10.80
C LYS A 105 -4.77 5.32 -9.53
N THR A 106 -3.50 4.89 -9.55
CA THR A 106 -2.77 4.56 -8.33
C THR A 106 -2.54 5.83 -7.52
N VAL A 107 -3.35 6.01 -6.47
CA VAL A 107 -3.20 7.12 -5.53
C VAL A 107 -2.26 6.68 -4.44
N VAL A 108 -1.13 7.37 -4.34
CA VAL A 108 -0.33 7.25 -3.14
C VAL A 108 -1.07 7.93 -2.00
N ASN A 109 -1.44 7.17 -0.97
CA ASN A 109 -1.67 7.75 0.34
C ASN A 109 -0.30 8.12 0.94
N LEU A 110 0.36 9.08 0.31
CA LEU A 110 1.52 9.76 0.85
C LEU A 110 1.02 11.01 1.55
N VAL A 111 1.17 11.01 2.87
CA VAL A 111 1.33 12.26 3.60
C VAL A 111 2.83 12.56 3.55
N ILE A 112 3.21 13.67 2.91
CA ILE A 112 4.51 14.33 3.16
C ILE A 112 4.45 14.90 4.57
#